data_AF-A0A953PZH3-F1
#
_entry.id   AF-A0A953PZH3-F1
#
_cell.length_a   1.000
_cell.length_b   1.000
_cell.length_c   1.000
_cell.angle_alpha   90.00
_cell.angle_beta   90.00
_cell.angle_gamma   90.00
#
_symmetry.space_group_name_H-M   'P 1'
#
loop_
_entity.id
_entity.type
_entity.pdbx_description
1 polymer ?
#
loop_
_entity_poly.entity_id
_entity_poly.type
_entity_poly.pdbx_seq_one_letter_code
_entity_poly.pdbx_strand_id
1 'polypeptide(L)'
;MDGELDNRTPGKVTGWMRFFRNGKRPLRVVFDLDGDFHEDIRGALIRLRNPNPSDDGRDGSYVDGLARVQRGTAGDITAGLPLGPWTEE
;
A
#
# COMPACT_ATOMS: atom_id res chain seq x y z
N MET A 1 4.92 10.69 -5.38
CA MET A 1 4.87 9.29 -4.90
C MET A 1 4.17 8.46 -5.96
N ASP A 2 4.61 7.23 -6.15
CA ASP A 2 3.95 6.26 -7.02
C ASP A 2 4.12 4.85 -6.47
N GLY A 3 3.25 3.93 -6.90
CA GLY A 3 3.32 2.54 -6.50
C GLY A 3 2.21 1.69 -7.09
N GLU A 4 2.33 0.40 -6.89
CA GLU A 4 1.33 -0.59 -7.26
C GLU A 4 1.24 -1.66 -6.17
N LEU A 5 0.02 -2.08 -5.82
CA LEU A 5 -0.26 -3.22 -4.95
C LEU A 5 -1.23 -4.16 -5.66
N ASP A 6 -0.89 -5.44 -5.72
CA ASP A 6 -1.55 -6.48 -6.49
C ASP A 6 -2.04 -7.58 -5.56
N ASN A 7 -3.35 -7.84 -5.58
CA ASN A 7 -3.99 -8.96 -4.90
C ASN A 7 -4.75 -9.88 -5.87
N ARG A 8 -4.38 -9.89 -7.16
CA ARG A 8 -4.96 -10.82 -8.15
C ARG A 8 -4.65 -12.29 -7.87
N THR A 9 -3.66 -12.56 -7.01
CA THR A 9 -3.39 -13.91 -6.48
C THR A 9 -4.05 -14.01 -5.10
N PRO A 10 -5.02 -14.91 -4.90
CA PRO A 10 -5.66 -15.11 -3.60
C PRO A 10 -4.66 -15.42 -2.49
N GLY A 11 -4.89 -14.86 -1.31
CA GLY A 11 -4.05 -14.99 -0.13
C GLY A 11 -2.71 -14.27 -0.23
N LYS A 12 -2.48 -13.43 -1.25
CA LYS A 12 -1.22 -12.72 -1.42
C LYS A 12 -1.41 -11.26 -1.88
N VAL A 13 -0.74 -10.34 -1.20
CA VAL A 13 -0.56 -8.96 -1.64
C VAL A 13 0.91 -8.73 -1.97
N THR A 14 1.21 -8.38 -3.23
CA THR A 14 2.57 -8.03 -3.65
C THR A 14 2.60 -6.66 -4.29
N GLY A 15 3.75 -6.00 -4.29
CA GLY A 15 3.84 -4.72 -4.98
C GLY A 15 5.02 -3.88 -4.56
N TRP A 16 4.95 -2.60 -4.86
CA TRP A 16 5.97 -1.63 -4.51
C TRP A 16 5.40 -0.24 -4.36
N MET A 17 6.06 0.58 -3.55
CA MET A 17 5.81 2.02 -3.47
C MET A 17 7.15 2.76 -3.49
N ARG A 18 7.16 3.95 -4.07
CA ARG A 18 8.29 4.87 -4.06
C ARG A 18 7.91 6.14 -3.31
N PHE A 19 8.46 6.26 -2.12
CA PHE A 19 8.27 7.39 -1.24
C PHE A 19 9.20 8.54 -1.62
N PHE A 20 8.63 9.74 -1.67
CA PHE A 20 9.41 10.95 -1.77
C PHE A 20 10.14 11.19 -0.44
N ARG A 21 11.35 11.75 -0.53
CA ARG A 21 12.14 12.12 0.65
C ARG A 21 12.79 13.47 0.39
N ASN A 22 12.50 14.46 1.23
CA ASN A 22 13.02 15.81 1.01
C ASN A 22 14.55 15.83 1.09
N GLY A 23 15.21 16.41 0.08
CA GLY A 23 16.68 16.48 0.00
C GLY A 23 17.40 15.13 -0.15
N LYS A 24 16.68 14.01 -0.35
CA LYS A 24 17.26 12.66 -0.46
C LYS A 24 16.74 11.94 -1.70
N ARG A 25 17.42 10.86 -2.11
CA ARG A 25 16.90 9.99 -3.18
C ARG A 25 15.59 9.35 -2.73
N PRO A 26 14.56 9.24 -3.59
CA PRO A 26 13.33 8.53 -3.25
C PRO A 26 13.60 7.11 -2.74
N LEU A 27 12.80 6.65 -1.78
CA LEU A 27 12.91 5.30 -1.23
C LEU A 27 11.90 4.39 -1.92
N ARG A 28 12.38 3.37 -2.64
CA ARG A 28 11.52 2.30 -3.13
C ARG A 28 11.44 1.18 -2.10
N VAL A 29 10.22 0.82 -1.74
CA VAL A 29 9.87 -0.28 -0.82
C VAL A 29 9.06 -1.31 -1.61
N VAL A 30 9.34 -2.59 -1.38
CA VAL A 30 8.63 -3.73 -1.95
C VAL A 30 7.79 -4.38 -0.87
N PHE A 31 6.59 -4.81 -1.23
CA PHE A 31 5.65 -5.49 -0.35
C PHE A 31 5.50 -6.94 -0.81
N ASP A 32 5.58 -7.85 0.15
CA ASP A 32 5.43 -9.29 0.00
C ASP A 32 4.65 -9.78 1.22
N LEU A 33 3.33 -9.61 1.17
CA LEU A 33 2.43 -9.81 2.30
C LEU A 33 1.49 -10.99 2.06
N ASP A 34 1.16 -11.71 3.12
CA ASP A 34 0.18 -12.79 3.12
C ASP A 34 -1.21 -12.25 3.47
N GLY A 35 -2.26 -12.80 2.88
CA GLY A 35 -3.64 -12.32 3.03
C GLY A 35 -4.13 -11.57 1.81
N ASP A 36 -5.36 -11.08 1.91
CA ASP A 36 -6.09 -10.45 0.82
C ASP A 36 -6.45 -9.00 1.14
N PHE A 37 -6.76 -8.22 0.10
CA PHE A 37 -7.50 -6.99 0.31
C PHE A 37 -8.90 -7.29 0.85
N HIS A 38 -9.52 -6.25 1.40
CA HIS A 38 -10.92 -6.29 1.78
C HIS A 38 -11.81 -6.68 0.58
N GLU A 39 -12.95 -7.33 0.84
CA GLU A 39 -13.82 -7.91 -0.18
C GLU A 39 -14.21 -6.93 -1.29
N ASP A 40 -14.35 -5.66 -0.94
CA ASP A 40 -14.78 -4.61 -1.86
C ASP A 40 -13.79 -4.36 -3.01
N ILE A 41 -12.54 -4.76 -2.84
CA ILE A 41 -11.48 -4.66 -3.86
C ILE A 41 -10.60 -5.91 -3.96
N ARG A 42 -11.01 -7.04 -3.39
CA ARG A 42 -10.26 -8.30 -3.47
C ARG A 42 -10.03 -8.69 -4.93
N GLY A 43 -8.85 -9.19 -5.25
CA GLY A 43 -8.51 -9.55 -6.64
C GLY A 43 -8.14 -8.35 -7.52
N ALA A 44 -8.03 -7.14 -6.97
CA ALA A 44 -7.67 -5.95 -7.72
C ALA A 44 -6.15 -5.68 -7.78
N LEU A 45 -5.77 -4.83 -8.73
CA LEU A 45 -4.49 -4.12 -8.76
C LEU A 45 -4.75 -2.64 -8.47
N ILE A 46 -4.19 -2.14 -7.38
CA ILE A 46 -4.24 -0.73 -7.00
C ILE A 46 -3.03 -0.02 -7.59
N ARG A 47 -3.25 1.12 -8.26
CA ARG A 47 -2.17 2.04 -8.66
C ARG A 47 -2.20 3.29 -7.81
N LEU A 48 -1.12 3.56 -7.09
CA LEU A 48 -0.98 4.75 -6.27
C LEU A 48 -0.23 5.83 -7.04
N ARG A 49 -0.77 7.06 -7.05
CA ARG A 49 -0.11 8.23 -7.65
C ARG A 49 -0.39 9.46 -6.82
N ASN A 50 0.68 10.13 -6.39
CA ASN A 50 0.63 11.50 -5.89
C ASN A 50 1.63 12.34 -6.69
N PRO A 51 1.17 13.22 -7.61
CA PRO A 51 2.05 14.01 -8.46
C PRO A 51 2.80 15.12 -7.70
N ASN A 52 2.30 15.56 -6.54
CA ASN A 52 2.90 16.60 -5.72
C ASN A 52 3.13 16.09 -4.29
N PRO A 53 4.08 15.15 -4.08
CA PRO A 53 4.36 14.62 -2.76
C PRO A 53 5.04 15.68 -1.88
N SER A 54 4.64 15.76 -0.62
CA SER A 54 5.34 16.51 0.43
C SER A 54 5.97 15.55 1.43
N ASP A 55 7.01 16.03 2.12
CA ASP A 55 7.64 15.33 3.25
C ASP A 55 7.95 16.39 4.31
N ASP A 56 7.07 16.48 5.32
CA ASP A 56 7.07 17.47 6.40
C ASP A 56 7.70 16.93 7.69
N GLY A 57 8.48 15.85 7.60
CA GLY A 57 9.15 15.27 8.74
C GLY A 57 10.14 16.26 9.36
N ARG A 58 9.84 16.68 10.60
CA ARG A 58 10.54 17.77 11.31
C ARG A 58 12.03 17.48 11.58
N ASP A 59 12.39 16.20 11.72
CA ASP A 59 13.75 15.72 12.06
C ASP A 59 14.31 14.69 11.05
N GLY A 60 13.81 14.71 9.81
CA GLY A 60 14.14 13.70 8.79
C GLY A 60 12.90 13.17 8.09
N SER A 61 13.06 12.34 7.07
CA SER A 61 11.90 11.81 6.34
C SER A 61 11.13 10.82 7.22
N TYR A 62 9.79 10.86 7.23
CA TYR A 62 8.98 9.87 7.98
C TYR A 62 9.26 8.42 7.58
N VAL A 63 9.82 8.20 6.39
CA VAL A 63 10.18 6.88 5.87
C VAL A 63 11.65 6.53 6.06
N ASP A 64 12.42 7.35 6.78
CA ASP A 64 13.76 6.99 7.19
C ASP A 64 13.72 5.84 8.21
N GLY A 65 14.60 4.85 8.03
CA GLY A 65 14.60 3.62 8.82
C GLY A 65 13.64 2.53 8.30
N LEU A 66 12.77 2.84 7.34
CA LEU A 66 11.88 1.84 6.75
C LEU A 66 12.66 0.78 5.96
N ALA A 67 12.41 -0.50 6.26
CA ALA A 67 13.01 -1.60 5.52
C ALA A 67 12.52 -1.59 4.06
N ARG A 68 13.45 -1.88 3.12
CA ARG A 68 13.16 -1.88 1.68
C ARG A 68 12.23 -3.02 1.25
N VAL A 69 12.07 -4.03 2.08
CA VAL A 69 11.15 -5.15 1.86
C VAL A 69 10.29 -5.28 3.11
N GLN A 70 8.97 -5.23 2.92
CA GLN A 70 7.97 -5.41 3.96
C GLN A 70 7.36 -6.80 3.78
N ARG A 71 7.47 -7.62 4.82
CA ARG A 71 6.87 -8.97 4.90
C ARG A 71 5.99 -9.05 6.13
N GLY A 72 4.96 -9.88 6.06
CA GLY A 72 4.00 -10.10 7.14
C GLY A 72 2.61 -10.32 6.57
N THR A 73 1.58 -10.09 7.39
CA THR A 73 0.18 -10.22 6.98
C THR A 73 -0.35 -8.85 6.51
N ALA A 74 -1.12 -8.84 5.43
CA ALA A 74 -1.88 -7.69 5.00
C ALA A 74 -2.91 -7.31 6.07
N GLY A 75 -2.97 -6.03 6.42
CA GLY A 75 -4.08 -5.48 7.20
C GLY A 75 -5.29 -5.23 6.30
N ASP A 76 -6.25 -4.46 6.81
CA ASP A 76 -7.44 -4.08 6.04
C ASP A 76 -7.07 -3.04 4.95
N ILE A 77 -7.19 -3.43 3.69
CA ILE A 77 -6.94 -2.57 2.52
C ILE A 77 -8.24 -2.51 1.72
N THR A 78 -8.90 -1.35 1.74
CA THR A 78 -10.26 -1.17 1.22
C THR A 78 -10.38 0.14 0.42
N ALA A 79 -11.34 0.20 -0.51
CA ALA A 79 -11.77 1.43 -1.16
C ALA A 79 -13.00 2.05 -0.46
N GLY A 80 -13.53 1.38 0.57
CA GLY A 80 -14.73 1.79 1.28
C GLY A 80 -16.00 1.64 0.45
N LEU A 81 -16.01 0.75 -0.56
CA LEU A 81 -17.21 0.52 -1.36
C LEU A 81 -18.19 -0.34 -0.57
N PRO A 82 -19.50 -0.04 -0.62
CA PRO A 82 -20.50 -0.87 0.03
C PRO A 82 -20.54 -2.25 -0.63
N LEU A 83 -20.58 -3.31 0.18
CA LEU A 83 -20.70 -4.71 -0.29
C LEU A 83 -22.14 -5.09 -0.69
N GLY A 84 -23.08 -4.15 -0.55
CA GLY A 84 -24.51 -4.39 -0.68
C GLY A 84 -25.24 -4.16 0.65
N PRO A 85 -26.57 -4.37 0.68
CA PRO A 85 -27.31 -4.35 1.93
C PRO A 85 -26.78 -5.45 2.85
N TRP A 86 -26.64 -5.13 4.15
CA TRP A 86 -26.37 -6.16 5.16
C TRP A 86 -27.48 -7.21 5.14
N THR A 87 -27.09 -8.46 4.95
CA THR A 87 -27.97 -9.63 5.12
C THR A 87 -27.44 -10.44 6.29
N GLU A 88 -28.27 -10.67 7.32
CA GLU A 88 -27.98 -11.72 8.29
C GLU A 88 -28.02 -13.06 7.57
N GLU A 89 -26.93 -13.83 7.61
CA GLU A 89 -26.88 -15.23 7.13
C GLU A 89 -27.77 -16.14 7.98
#